data_AF-A0A3N6AV84-F1
#
_entry.id   AF-A0A3N6AV84-F1
#
_cell.length_a   1.000
_cell.length_b   1.000
_cell.length_c   1.000
_cell.angle_alpha   90.00
_cell.angle_beta   90.00
_cell.angle_gamma   90.00
#
_symmetry.space_group_name_H-M   'P 1'
#
loop_
_entity.id
_entity.type
_entity.pdbx_description
1 polymer ?
#
loop_
_entity_poly.entity_id
_entity_poly.type
_entity_poly.pdbx_seq_one_letter_code
_entity_poly.pdbx_strand_id
1 'polypeptide(L)'
;MAGMLSFSKTIFKIVIFISCLFLWPATSSGLEEIRTPGKGVITSPSLNVRSGPDRNQSVIQILHKGDEVQVLSYHGEWVKISCQEKTGYIRNRERYVHIEHSSESPQEAEKDIEAQKVIEAEKAVEAKKAVEAKKAIEAEKAIEAEKAIEAEKAIEAEKAIEAEKAIEAERKIEAERKVHEVKEKSKDIDLKIRKHETQIQNFSNEETSIINGLDDQELALNRINTQVRKIRSDLSSLDEKVRKITSDSIKLQQQIRVTEEYIAKRISALYKLNLIGPMHILASADSVYDFIYRKFAMERILEYDDQVLARHKENKKKLAMVLGDLDNQKKEKVILESDLSKQVQIMTQKRSRKKDLLKDIQNKKTLELAAIDSLKQAAQALDQTILSLHVEPRKKTTRKPKSPFNEFKGLLKMPVKGKIISFFGPYQEGKYKVLNYRSGIEIKAERGEPIQAVHSGIVLYSGWFKSYGNMMIIDHGEHYYTLYAHAEELFKSKGDYVEAEEVIATVGDTASMTGSNLYFEVRHRGEPMNPLSWLGDS
;
A
#
# COMPACT_ATOMS: atom_id res chain seq x y z
N MET A 1 50.67 -21.22 19.59
CA MET A 1 49.92 -22.11 18.66
C MET A 1 48.55 -21.46 18.50
N ALA A 2 48.31 -20.77 17.39
CA ALA A 2 47.79 -21.32 16.13
C ALA A 2 46.26 -21.55 16.22
N GLY A 3 45.41 -20.89 15.44
CA GLY A 3 45.68 -19.88 14.39
C GLY A 3 44.51 -18.93 14.16
N MET A 4 44.82 -17.80 13.53
CA MET A 4 43.92 -16.70 13.19
C MET A 4 43.53 -16.79 11.70
N LEU A 5 42.45 -16.11 11.28
CA LEU A 5 41.98 -15.99 9.88
C LEU A 5 41.27 -17.26 9.34
N SER A 6 40.34 -17.20 8.38
CA SER A 6 40.03 -16.12 7.43
C SER A 6 38.54 -16.03 7.08
N PHE A 7 37.92 -14.88 7.34
CA PHE A 7 36.75 -14.38 6.61
C PHE A 7 37.27 -13.35 5.60
N SER A 8 36.68 -13.30 4.38
CA SER A 8 37.09 -12.43 3.25
C SER A 8 38.38 -12.80 2.50
N LYS A 9 38.20 -13.35 1.28
CA LYS A 9 38.71 -12.77 0.00
C LYS A 9 38.56 -13.76 -1.16
N THR A 10 37.59 -13.49 -2.05
CA THR A 10 37.60 -14.01 -3.43
C THR A 10 37.16 -12.90 -4.39
N ILE A 11 37.99 -11.86 -4.53
CA ILE A 11 37.82 -10.78 -5.52
C ILE A 11 39.16 -10.57 -6.24
N PHE A 12 39.31 -11.22 -7.40
CA PHE A 12 40.32 -10.92 -8.42
C PHE A 12 39.81 -11.54 -9.74
N LYS A 13 39.30 -10.77 -10.71
CA LYS A 13 40.01 -9.93 -11.71
C LYS A 13 40.96 -10.69 -12.65
N ILE A 14 40.40 -11.36 -13.66
CA ILE A 14 40.92 -11.52 -15.04
C ILE A 14 39.64 -11.52 -15.93
N VAL A 15 39.32 -10.60 -16.86
CA VAL A 15 40.03 -9.92 -17.96
C VAL A 15 39.99 -10.72 -19.28
N ILE A 16 39.28 -10.16 -20.27
CA ILE A 16 39.39 -10.35 -21.75
C ILE A 16 38.66 -11.53 -22.45
N PHE A 17 37.63 -11.13 -23.20
CA PHE A 17 37.24 -11.49 -24.60
C PHE A 17 36.38 -12.72 -24.99
N ILE A 18 35.48 -12.39 -25.94
CA ILE A 18 34.95 -13.16 -27.08
C ILE A 18 33.71 -14.07 -26.87
N SER A 19 32.56 -13.50 -27.28
CA SER A 19 31.52 -14.11 -28.14
C SER A 19 30.66 -15.27 -27.59
N CYS A 20 29.42 -15.49 -28.02
CA CYS A 20 28.52 -14.74 -28.91
C CYS A 20 27.06 -15.19 -28.68
N LEU A 21 26.14 -14.72 -29.54
CA LEU A 21 24.72 -15.10 -29.67
C LEU A 21 23.79 -14.52 -28.57
N PHE A 22 23.08 -13.40 -28.85
CA PHE A 22 21.80 -13.27 -29.62
C PHE A 22 20.58 -13.54 -28.71
N LEU A 23 19.45 -12.80 -28.69
CA LEU A 23 18.83 -11.71 -29.48
C LEU A 23 18.26 -10.64 -28.50
N TRP A 24 17.73 -9.45 -28.83
CA TRP A 24 17.80 -8.50 -29.96
C TRP A 24 16.96 -7.24 -29.56
N PRO A 25 17.43 -5.98 -29.70
CA PRO A 25 16.64 -4.78 -29.35
C PRO A 25 15.92 -4.16 -30.57
N ALA A 26 14.73 -3.60 -30.36
CA ALA A 26 14.00 -2.85 -31.39
C ALA A 26 14.31 -1.35 -31.31
N THR A 27 14.98 -0.81 -32.34
CA THR A 27 15.20 0.64 -32.54
C THR A 27 14.31 1.19 -33.64
N SER A 28 13.75 2.38 -33.40
CA SER A 28 12.94 3.14 -34.35
C SER A 28 13.78 3.85 -35.42
N SER A 29 13.35 3.81 -36.68
CA SER A 29 13.55 4.92 -37.63
C SER A 29 12.85 4.67 -38.97
N GLY A 30 12.12 5.67 -39.47
CA GLY A 30 12.07 6.10 -40.88
C GLY A 30 11.58 5.11 -41.95
N LEU A 31 10.50 5.50 -42.64
CA LEU A 31 10.24 5.03 -44.01
C LEU A 31 11.34 5.56 -44.96
N GLU A 32 11.78 4.73 -45.92
CA GLU A 32 12.65 5.17 -47.02
C GLU A 32 11.82 5.78 -48.16
N GLU A 33 12.15 7.01 -48.58
CA GLU A 33 11.70 7.56 -49.86
C GLU A 33 12.53 6.96 -51.01
N ILE A 34 11.88 6.44 -52.04
CA ILE A 34 12.55 5.96 -53.26
C ILE A 34 12.82 7.17 -54.17
N ARG A 35 14.08 7.59 -54.28
CA ARG A 35 14.54 8.61 -55.24
C ARG A 35 15.33 7.97 -56.37
N THR A 36 15.00 8.32 -57.62
CA THR A 36 15.60 7.73 -58.83
C THR A 36 17.06 8.17 -59.05
N PRO A 37 17.89 7.32 -59.67
CA PRO A 37 19.29 7.63 -59.98
C PRO A 37 19.42 8.64 -61.13
N GLY A 38 20.35 9.58 -61.01
CA GLY A 38 20.59 10.66 -61.99
C GLY A 38 22.08 10.92 -62.22
N LYS A 39 22.39 11.86 -63.12
CA LYS A 39 23.76 12.37 -63.30
C LYS A 39 24.03 13.53 -62.34
N GLY A 40 25.28 13.66 -61.88
CA GLY A 40 25.73 14.80 -61.11
C GLY A 40 27.12 15.26 -61.52
N VAL A 41 27.40 16.54 -61.29
CA VAL A 41 28.69 17.19 -61.57
C VAL A 41 29.29 17.68 -60.26
N ILE A 42 30.57 17.38 -60.03
CA ILE A 42 31.29 17.82 -58.84
C ILE A 42 31.53 19.34 -58.91
N THR A 43 31.07 20.09 -57.90
CA THR A 43 31.22 21.55 -57.82
C THR A 43 32.38 22.00 -56.94
N SER A 44 32.90 21.10 -56.09
CA SER A 44 34.05 21.32 -55.20
C SER A 44 35.40 21.21 -55.93
N PRO A 45 36.43 22.02 -55.60
CA PRO A 45 37.79 21.87 -56.15
C PRO A 45 38.44 20.49 -55.93
N SER A 46 38.08 19.84 -54.82
CA SER A 46 38.40 18.45 -54.52
C SER A 46 37.30 17.82 -53.65
N LEU A 47 36.98 16.54 -53.90
CA LEU A 47 36.00 15.77 -53.12
C LEU A 47 36.45 14.31 -52.97
N ASN A 48 36.52 13.83 -51.72
CA ASN A 48 36.99 12.48 -51.43
C ASN A 48 35.85 11.46 -51.53
N VAL A 49 36.01 10.47 -52.42
CA VAL A 49 35.15 9.29 -52.55
C VAL A 49 35.63 8.22 -51.56
N ARG A 50 34.73 7.66 -50.75
CA ARG A 50 35.05 6.70 -49.68
C ARG A 50 34.44 5.32 -49.91
N SER A 51 34.96 4.31 -49.22
CA SER A 51 34.50 2.92 -49.29
C SER A 51 33.13 2.66 -48.64
N GLY A 52 32.67 3.55 -47.75
CA GLY A 52 31.36 3.47 -47.11
C GLY A 52 30.78 4.85 -46.76
N PRO A 53 29.49 4.94 -46.39
CA PRO A 53 28.78 6.18 -46.07
C PRO A 53 29.14 6.74 -44.67
N ASP A 54 30.44 6.89 -44.39
CA ASP A 54 30.95 7.51 -43.16
C ASP A 54 32.30 8.22 -43.42
N ARG A 55 32.56 9.29 -42.67
CA ARG A 55 33.76 10.15 -42.76
C ARG A 55 35.03 9.40 -42.32
N ASN A 56 34.89 8.32 -41.58
CA ASN A 56 35.99 7.48 -41.09
C ASN A 56 36.42 6.40 -42.09
N GLN A 57 35.66 6.16 -43.17
CA GLN A 57 35.96 5.12 -44.15
C GLN A 57 37.11 5.51 -45.07
N SER A 58 37.86 4.52 -45.58
CA SER A 58 39.03 4.75 -46.45
C SER A 58 38.65 5.52 -47.72
N VAL A 59 39.50 6.48 -48.11
CA VAL A 59 39.34 7.23 -49.37
C VAL A 59 39.86 6.36 -50.52
N ILE A 60 38.99 6.11 -51.51
CA ILE A 60 39.31 5.30 -52.70
C ILE A 60 39.81 6.20 -53.84
N GLN A 61 39.23 7.39 -53.98
CA GLN A 61 39.47 8.31 -55.09
C GLN A 61 39.20 9.75 -54.64
N ILE A 62 39.81 10.72 -55.33
CA ILE A 62 39.50 12.13 -55.20
C ILE A 62 39.01 12.61 -56.55
N LEU A 63 37.88 13.34 -56.56
CA LEU A 63 37.29 13.95 -57.74
C LEU A 63 37.48 15.47 -57.68
N HIS A 64 37.50 16.12 -58.83
CA HIS A 64 37.75 17.54 -59.01
C HIS A 64 36.54 18.26 -59.63
N LYS A 65 36.55 19.60 -59.57
CA LYS A 65 35.45 20.41 -60.08
C LYS A 65 35.27 20.20 -61.58
N GLY A 66 34.07 19.78 -61.97
CA GLY A 66 33.71 19.46 -63.36
C GLY A 66 33.65 17.96 -63.68
N ASP A 67 34.09 17.08 -62.78
CA ASP A 67 33.98 15.63 -62.99
C ASP A 67 32.50 15.19 -63.00
N GLU A 68 32.11 14.39 -64.00
CA GLU A 68 30.79 13.74 -64.06
C GLU A 68 30.76 12.45 -63.23
N VAL A 69 29.68 12.26 -62.47
CA VAL A 69 29.43 11.07 -61.66
C VAL A 69 27.99 10.57 -61.85
N GLN A 70 27.82 9.25 -61.88
CA GLN A 70 26.49 8.64 -61.92
C GLN A 70 26.05 8.28 -60.49
N VAL A 71 24.90 8.81 -60.07
CA VAL A 71 24.32 8.52 -58.76
C VAL A 71 23.63 7.16 -58.79
N LEU A 72 23.96 6.28 -57.84
CA LEU A 72 23.42 4.91 -57.75
C LEU A 72 22.38 4.76 -56.63
N SER A 73 22.65 5.32 -55.44
CA SER A 73 21.73 5.26 -54.29
C SER A 73 22.00 6.36 -53.28
N TYR A 74 20.98 6.72 -52.51
CA TYR A 74 21.07 7.69 -51.42
C TYR A 74 21.08 6.97 -50.06
N HIS A 75 21.96 7.41 -49.16
CA HIS A 75 22.11 6.89 -47.80
C HIS A 75 22.26 8.06 -46.82
N GLY A 76 21.16 8.79 -46.60
CA GLY A 76 21.12 9.98 -45.75
C GLY A 76 22.03 11.10 -46.26
N GLU A 77 23.00 11.53 -45.43
CA GLU A 77 24.02 12.51 -45.81
C GLU A 77 25.04 12.02 -46.86
N TRP A 78 24.89 10.80 -47.42
CA TRP A 78 25.81 10.22 -48.39
C TRP A 78 25.10 9.79 -49.67
N VAL A 79 25.80 9.95 -50.80
CA VAL A 79 25.38 9.44 -52.10
C VAL A 79 26.39 8.38 -52.54
N LYS A 80 25.91 7.21 -52.93
CA LYS A 80 26.72 6.22 -53.64
C LYS A 80 26.81 6.60 -55.10
N ILE A 81 28.02 6.71 -55.63
CA ILE A 81 28.29 7.09 -57.02
C ILE A 81 29.11 6.02 -57.74
N SER A 82 29.04 6.05 -59.06
CA SER A 82 29.94 5.36 -59.99
C SER A 82 30.69 6.41 -60.82
N CYS A 83 32.01 6.27 -60.93
CA CYS A 83 32.86 7.07 -61.81
C CYS A 83 34.07 6.23 -62.24
N GLN A 84 34.36 6.19 -63.55
CA GLN A 84 35.52 5.45 -64.12
C GLN A 84 35.66 4.01 -63.57
N GLU A 85 34.57 3.24 -63.67
CA GLU A 85 34.44 1.84 -63.22
C GLU A 85 34.61 1.58 -61.71
N LYS A 86 34.80 2.62 -60.88
CA LYS A 86 34.87 2.50 -59.42
C LYS A 86 33.59 3.02 -58.78
N THR A 87 33.12 2.31 -57.76
CA THR A 87 31.96 2.74 -56.94
C THR A 87 32.41 3.11 -55.53
N GLY A 88 31.77 4.13 -54.97
CA GLY A 88 32.05 4.62 -53.62
C GLY A 88 31.08 5.69 -53.18
N TYR A 89 31.28 6.23 -51.99
CA TYR A 89 30.36 7.15 -51.34
C TYR A 89 30.97 8.54 -51.20
N ILE A 90 30.19 9.55 -51.59
CA ILE A 90 30.49 10.97 -51.42
C ILE A 90 29.44 11.61 -50.53
N ARG A 91 29.72 12.79 -49.96
CA ARG A 91 28.80 13.45 -49.05
C ARG A 91 27.75 14.28 -49.82
N ASN A 92 26.48 14.01 -49.57
CA ASN A 92 25.34 14.65 -50.20
C ASN A 92 25.13 16.08 -49.65
N ARG A 93 25.75 17.08 -50.27
CA ARG A 93 25.52 18.51 -49.99
C ARG A 93 25.69 19.30 -51.28
N GLU A 94 24.79 20.24 -51.56
CA GLU A 94 24.75 21.06 -52.79
C GLU A 94 26.06 21.82 -53.07
N ARG A 95 26.82 22.18 -52.02
CA ARG A 95 28.14 22.83 -52.14
C ARG A 95 29.22 21.92 -52.77
N TYR A 96 29.00 20.60 -52.80
CA TYR A 96 30.01 19.63 -53.24
C TYR A 96 29.67 18.93 -54.55
N VAL A 97 28.39 18.63 -54.77
CA VAL A 97 27.88 18.03 -56.02
C VAL A 97 26.54 18.67 -56.36
N HIS A 98 26.36 19.02 -57.63
CA HIS A 98 25.08 19.38 -58.19
C HIS A 98 24.54 18.16 -58.95
N ILE A 99 23.32 17.72 -58.62
CA ILE A 99 22.67 16.56 -59.24
C ILE A 99 21.52 17.11 -60.08
N GLU A 100 21.52 16.81 -61.37
CA GLU A 100 20.48 17.30 -62.28
C GLU A 100 19.20 16.48 -62.09
N HIS A 101 18.12 17.15 -61.72
CA HIS A 101 16.78 16.57 -61.63
C HIS A 101 15.99 17.00 -62.87
N SER A 102 15.66 16.04 -63.75
CA SER A 102 14.86 16.29 -64.95
C SER A 102 13.38 16.44 -64.60
N SER A 103 12.88 17.67 -64.64
CA SER A 103 11.44 17.99 -64.62
C SER A 103 11.14 19.05 -65.68
N GLU A 104 10.39 18.68 -66.71
CA GLU A 104 9.85 19.63 -67.68
C GLU A 104 8.66 20.43 -67.10
N SER A 105 8.33 21.54 -67.76
CA SER A 105 7.50 22.65 -67.26
C SER A 105 6.50 23.14 -68.31
N PRO A 106 5.37 23.75 -67.88
CA PRO A 106 4.84 25.02 -68.42
C PRO A 106 4.92 26.15 -67.35
N GLN A 107 4.59 27.43 -67.56
CA GLN A 107 4.56 28.36 -68.73
C GLN A 107 4.44 29.83 -68.19
N GLU A 108 4.27 30.83 -69.08
CA GLU A 108 3.88 32.24 -68.80
C GLU A 108 4.90 33.18 -68.06
N ALA A 109 5.09 34.46 -68.42
CA ALA A 109 4.60 35.27 -69.55
C ALA A 109 5.45 36.56 -69.82
N GLU A 110 5.47 36.98 -71.09
CA GLU A 110 5.45 38.38 -71.62
C GLU A 110 6.34 39.52 -71.00
N LYS A 111 7.26 40.13 -71.80
CA LYS A 111 7.07 41.46 -72.44
C LYS A 111 8.28 42.14 -73.13
N ASP A 112 7.93 42.89 -74.19
CA ASP A 112 8.41 44.23 -74.61
C ASP A 112 9.73 44.52 -75.41
N ILE A 113 9.50 45.25 -76.52
CA ILE A 113 10.26 46.41 -77.06
C ILE A 113 11.46 46.20 -78.02
N GLU A 114 11.13 46.24 -79.33
CA GLU A 114 11.53 47.26 -80.33
C GLU A 114 12.91 47.26 -81.06
N ALA A 115 12.85 47.77 -82.31
CA ALA A 115 13.92 48.38 -83.14
C ALA A 115 14.65 47.58 -84.26
N GLN A 116 14.11 47.72 -85.48
CA GLN A 116 14.77 48.28 -86.69
C GLN A 116 15.99 47.59 -87.40
N LYS A 117 15.75 47.24 -88.70
CA LYS A 117 16.51 47.65 -89.94
C LYS A 117 17.97 47.12 -90.17
N VAL A 118 18.52 46.85 -91.37
CA VAL A 118 18.17 46.92 -92.83
C VAL A 118 19.06 45.90 -93.65
N ILE A 119 18.87 45.76 -94.98
CA ILE A 119 19.85 45.32 -96.04
C ILE A 119 20.14 43.79 -96.09
N GLU A 120 20.23 43.06 -97.22
CA GLU A 120 20.08 43.27 -98.69
C GLU A 120 19.54 41.94 -99.33
N ALA A 121 18.55 41.94 -100.22
CA ALA A 121 18.66 41.68 -101.68
C ALA A 121 19.83 40.76 -102.11
N GLU A 122 19.63 39.62 -102.82
CA GLU A 122 19.16 39.55 -104.20
C GLU A 122 18.76 38.10 -104.63
N LYS A 123 17.85 38.00 -105.62
CA LYS A 123 17.79 36.99 -106.73
C LYS A 123 17.73 35.46 -106.37
N ALA A 124 17.04 34.60 -107.11
CA ALA A 124 16.14 34.77 -108.25
C ALA A 124 15.35 33.46 -108.53
N VAL A 125 14.14 33.64 -109.09
CA VAL A 125 13.57 32.86 -110.21
C VAL A 125 12.86 31.50 -109.97
N GLU A 126 11.60 31.53 -110.44
CA GLU A 126 10.73 30.49 -111.01
C GLU A 126 10.00 29.39 -110.21
N ALA A 127 8.68 29.42 -110.46
CA ALA A 127 7.77 28.30 -110.69
C ALA A 127 7.34 27.41 -109.51
N LYS A 128 6.07 27.60 -109.10
CA LYS A 128 4.97 26.74 -109.59
C LYS A 128 3.56 27.29 -109.27
N LYS A 129 2.60 26.88 -110.10
CA LYS A 129 1.16 27.10 -109.90
C LYS A 129 0.67 26.44 -108.60
N ALA A 130 -0.09 27.17 -107.78
CA ALA A 130 -1.22 26.66 -106.97
C ALA A 130 -1.83 27.81 -106.14
N VAL A 131 -2.75 28.56 -106.76
CA VAL A 131 -3.75 29.33 -106.01
C VAL A 131 -4.77 28.33 -105.42
N GLU A 132 -5.44 28.70 -104.32
CA GLU A 132 -6.58 27.95 -103.72
C GLU A 132 -6.32 26.60 -103.01
N ALA A 133 -5.17 26.43 -102.34
CA ALA A 133 -5.00 25.32 -101.37
C ALA A 133 -4.22 25.67 -100.07
N LYS A 134 -4.17 26.95 -99.67
CA LYS A 134 -3.41 27.38 -98.47
C LYS A 134 -4.18 28.15 -97.39
N LYS A 135 -5.44 28.56 -97.61
CA LYS A 135 -6.25 29.23 -96.57
C LYS A 135 -7.18 28.33 -95.75
N ALA A 136 -7.27 27.03 -96.08
CA ALA A 136 -7.93 26.04 -95.23
C ALA A 136 -6.96 25.41 -94.21
N ILE A 137 -5.71 25.14 -94.63
CA ILE A 137 -4.74 24.36 -93.85
C ILE A 137 -4.20 25.12 -92.61
N GLU A 138 -4.10 26.45 -92.64
CA GLU A 138 -3.66 27.23 -91.46
C GLU A 138 -4.78 27.43 -90.43
N ALA A 139 -6.05 27.51 -90.85
CA ALA A 139 -7.19 27.57 -89.92
C ALA A 139 -7.46 26.21 -89.27
N GLU A 140 -7.35 25.12 -90.04
CA GLU A 140 -7.52 23.76 -89.53
C GLU A 140 -6.41 23.39 -88.53
N LYS A 141 -5.14 23.74 -88.83
CA LYS A 141 -4.02 23.57 -87.89
C LYS A 141 -4.11 24.43 -86.63
N ALA A 142 -4.70 25.63 -86.70
CA ALA A 142 -4.91 26.47 -85.52
C ALA A 142 -5.94 25.84 -84.58
N ILE A 143 -7.06 25.33 -85.12
CA ILE A 143 -8.09 24.61 -84.35
C ILE A 143 -7.54 23.29 -83.78
N GLU A 144 -6.67 22.59 -84.52
CA GLU A 144 -6.01 21.37 -84.07
C GLU A 144 -5.00 21.65 -82.94
N ALA A 145 -4.26 22.76 -83.02
CA ALA A 145 -3.34 23.21 -81.97
C ALA A 145 -4.08 23.70 -80.70
N GLU A 146 -5.19 24.41 -80.84
CA GLU A 146 -6.00 24.87 -79.69
C GLU A 146 -6.63 23.68 -78.95
N LYS A 147 -7.14 22.68 -79.68
CA LYS A 147 -7.57 21.39 -79.11
C LYS A 147 -6.43 20.61 -78.47
N ALA A 148 -5.22 20.67 -79.01
CA ALA A 148 -4.06 20.01 -78.42
C ALA A 148 -3.67 20.65 -77.07
N ILE A 149 -3.70 21.98 -76.97
CA ILE A 149 -3.46 22.72 -75.72
C ILE A 149 -4.55 22.43 -74.67
N GLU A 150 -5.81 22.34 -75.09
CA GLU A 150 -6.93 22.00 -74.20
C GLU A 150 -6.83 20.55 -73.69
N ALA A 151 -6.42 19.62 -74.55
CA ALA A 151 -6.12 18.23 -74.17
C ALA A 151 -4.89 18.11 -73.25
N GLU A 152 -3.84 18.90 -73.48
CA GLU A 152 -2.62 18.90 -72.65
C GLU A 152 -2.92 19.43 -71.24
N LYS A 153 -3.70 20.51 -71.12
CA LYS A 153 -4.22 21.00 -69.82
C LYS A 153 -5.12 19.99 -69.12
N ALA A 154 -5.94 19.22 -69.86
CA ALA A 154 -6.75 18.15 -69.28
C ALA A 154 -5.87 17.00 -68.72
N ILE A 155 -4.82 16.60 -69.43
CA ILE A 155 -3.84 15.59 -68.98
C ILE A 155 -3.08 16.08 -67.74
N GLU A 156 -2.73 17.37 -67.66
CA GLU A 156 -2.04 17.94 -66.51
C GLU A 156 -2.94 18.01 -65.27
N ALA A 157 -4.22 18.36 -65.44
CA ALA A 157 -5.23 18.30 -64.38
C ALA A 157 -5.49 16.86 -63.89
N GLU A 158 -5.54 15.88 -64.80
CA GLU A 158 -5.72 14.46 -64.44
C GLU A 158 -4.53 13.92 -63.65
N LYS A 159 -3.29 14.26 -64.04
CA LYS A 159 -2.07 13.97 -63.27
C LYS A 159 -2.07 14.63 -61.89
N ALA A 160 -2.55 15.87 -61.76
CA ALA A 160 -2.65 16.55 -60.48
C ALA A 160 -3.64 15.84 -59.52
N ILE A 161 -4.79 15.40 -60.05
CA ILE A 161 -5.77 14.60 -59.30
C ILE A 161 -5.19 13.24 -58.88
N GLU A 162 -4.39 12.60 -59.73
CA GLU A 162 -3.74 11.33 -59.42
C GLU A 162 -2.64 11.49 -58.35
N ALA A 163 -1.86 12.58 -58.41
CA ALA A 163 -0.90 12.94 -57.37
C ALA A 163 -1.57 13.26 -56.02
N GLU A 164 -2.70 13.97 -56.01
CA GLU A 164 -3.45 14.27 -54.79
C GLU A 164 -4.01 12.99 -54.14
N LYS A 165 -4.54 12.05 -54.95
CA LYS A 165 -4.94 10.70 -54.50
C LYS A 165 -3.77 9.90 -53.94
N ALA A 166 -2.58 9.99 -54.54
CA ALA A 166 -1.38 9.32 -54.02
C ALA A 166 -0.96 9.87 -52.66
N ILE A 167 -0.96 11.20 -52.49
CA ILE A 167 -0.68 11.87 -51.21
C ILE A 167 -1.72 11.49 -50.14
N GLU A 168 -3.00 11.39 -50.50
CA GLU A 168 -4.04 10.93 -49.57
C GLU A 168 -3.86 9.46 -49.18
N ALA A 169 -3.46 8.60 -50.11
CA ALA A 169 -3.13 7.20 -49.84
C ALA A 169 -1.90 7.06 -48.91
N GLU A 170 -0.83 7.83 -49.12
CA GLU A 170 0.33 7.84 -48.21
C GLU A 170 -0.03 8.33 -46.81
N ARG A 171 -0.80 9.44 -46.70
CA ARG A 171 -1.31 9.94 -45.41
C ARG A 171 -2.14 8.88 -44.68
N LYS A 172 -2.97 8.14 -45.41
CA LYS A 172 -3.76 7.03 -44.86
C LYS A 172 -2.88 5.88 -44.37
N ILE A 173 -1.88 5.47 -45.15
CA ILE A 173 -0.92 4.43 -44.77
C ILE A 173 -0.11 4.84 -43.53
N GLU A 174 0.33 6.10 -43.44
CA GLU A 174 1.05 6.59 -42.26
C GLU A 174 0.14 6.67 -41.02
N ALA A 175 -1.12 7.08 -41.19
CA ALA A 175 -2.11 7.05 -40.12
C ALA A 175 -2.38 5.61 -39.63
N GLU A 176 -2.57 4.65 -40.54
CA GLU A 176 -2.75 3.23 -40.22
C GLU A 176 -1.52 2.66 -39.49
N ARG A 177 -0.30 3.03 -39.91
CA ARG A 177 0.95 2.63 -39.25
C ARG A 177 1.10 3.22 -37.85
N LYS A 178 0.75 4.49 -37.64
CA LYS A 178 0.72 5.13 -36.32
C LYS A 178 -0.32 4.48 -35.41
N VAL A 179 -1.52 4.18 -35.93
CA VAL A 179 -2.56 3.44 -35.21
C VAL A 179 -2.08 2.04 -34.83
N HIS A 180 -1.33 1.34 -35.69
CA HIS A 180 -0.74 0.06 -35.36
C HIS A 180 0.31 0.17 -34.23
N GLU A 181 1.21 1.16 -34.28
CA GLU A 181 2.22 1.35 -33.22
C GLU A 181 1.57 1.66 -31.86
N VAL A 182 0.55 2.51 -31.85
CA VAL A 182 -0.23 2.84 -30.64
C VAL A 182 -1.00 1.61 -30.12
N LYS A 183 -1.56 0.78 -31.00
CA LYS A 183 -2.19 -0.50 -30.62
C LYS A 183 -1.22 -1.50 -29.98
N GLU A 184 0.01 -1.61 -30.48
CA GLU A 184 1.02 -2.48 -29.83
C GLU A 184 1.44 -1.96 -28.45
N LYS A 185 1.61 -0.63 -28.30
CA LYS A 185 1.86 -0.01 -26.98
C LYS A 185 0.70 -0.22 -26.01
N SER A 186 -0.55 -0.15 -26.48
CA SER A 186 -1.75 -0.46 -25.70
C SER A 186 -1.73 -1.91 -25.19
N LYS A 187 -1.42 -2.90 -26.05
CA LYS A 187 -1.28 -4.32 -25.65
C LYS A 187 -0.20 -4.56 -24.59
N ASP A 188 0.94 -3.88 -24.69
CA ASP A 188 2.02 -3.98 -23.69
C ASP A 188 1.59 -3.35 -22.33
N ILE A 189 0.87 -2.23 -22.36
CA ILE A 189 0.28 -1.63 -21.16
C ILE A 189 -0.77 -2.58 -20.55
N ASP A 190 -1.65 -3.20 -21.33
CA ASP A 190 -2.63 -4.19 -20.87
C ASP A 190 -1.96 -5.41 -20.22
N LEU A 191 -0.88 -5.92 -20.81
CA LEU A 191 -0.09 -7.02 -20.24
C LEU A 191 0.53 -6.63 -18.89
N LYS A 192 1.05 -5.40 -18.77
CA LYS A 192 1.57 -4.85 -17.51
C LYS A 192 0.46 -4.69 -16.46
N ILE A 193 -0.70 -4.15 -16.84
CA ILE A 193 -1.87 -4.02 -15.96
C ILE A 193 -2.28 -5.40 -15.43
N ARG A 194 -2.48 -6.39 -16.30
CA ARG A 194 -2.83 -7.78 -15.88
C ARG A 194 -1.80 -8.40 -14.94
N LYS A 195 -0.51 -8.14 -15.18
CA LYS A 195 0.56 -8.60 -14.29
C LYS A 195 0.44 -7.98 -12.89
N HIS A 196 0.27 -6.66 -12.80
CA HIS A 196 0.07 -5.97 -11.52
C HIS A 196 -1.25 -6.37 -10.84
N GLU A 197 -2.33 -6.57 -11.59
CA GLU A 197 -3.61 -7.09 -11.07
C GLU A 197 -3.44 -8.51 -10.47
N THR A 198 -2.64 -9.36 -11.12
CA THR A 198 -2.29 -10.70 -10.61
C THR A 198 -1.43 -10.61 -9.34
N GLN A 199 -0.47 -9.68 -9.29
CA GLN A 199 0.32 -9.40 -8.08
C GLN A 199 -0.56 -8.89 -6.93
N ILE A 200 -1.53 -8.01 -7.20
CA ILE A 200 -2.51 -7.55 -6.20
C ILE A 200 -3.38 -8.70 -5.73
N GLN A 201 -3.85 -9.59 -6.60
CA GLN A 201 -4.62 -10.76 -6.18
C GLN A 201 -3.78 -11.68 -5.30
N ASN A 202 -2.51 -11.91 -5.63
CA ASN A 202 -1.59 -12.67 -4.80
C ASN A 202 -1.35 -12.00 -3.44
N PHE A 203 -1.10 -10.70 -3.40
CA PHE A 203 -0.97 -9.95 -2.14
C PHE A 203 -2.28 -9.91 -1.35
N SER A 204 -3.45 -9.91 -2.00
CA SER A 204 -4.75 -9.97 -1.33
C SER A 204 -5.02 -11.37 -0.75
N ASN A 205 -4.55 -12.43 -1.42
CA ASN A 205 -4.61 -13.80 -0.91
C ASN A 205 -3.62 -13.99 0.26
N GLU A 206 -2.42 -13.42 0.16
CA GLU A 206 -1.41 -13.41 1.23
C GLU A 206 -1.90 -12.59 2.44
N GLU A 207 -2.47 -11.41 2.22
CA GLU A 207 -3.15 -10.59 3.22
C GLU A 207 -4.29 -11.35 3.90
N THR A 208 -5.14 -12.05 3.14
CA THR A 208 -6.23 -12.87 3.70
C THR A 208 -5.68 -14.02 4.54
N SER A 209 -4.65 -14.72 4.06
CA SER A 209 -3.97 -15.80 4.79
C SER A 209 -3.35 -15.30 6.10
N ILE A 210 -2.70 -14.13 6.06
CA ILE A 210 -2.08 -13.50 7.21
C ILE A 210 -3.14 -12.97 8.18
N ILE A 211 -4.22 -12.33 7.72
CA ILE A 211 -5.36 -11.94 8.56
C ILE A 211 -5.94 -13.17 9.27
N ASN A 212 -6.17 -14.28 8.56
CA ASN A 212 -6.65 -15.52 9.17
C ASN A 212 -5.72 -16.02 10.28
N GLY A 213 -4.41 -16.07 10.02
CA GLY A 213 -3.40 -16.48 11.01
C GLY A 213 -3.26 -15.48 12.18
N LEU A 214 -3.60 -14.21 11.96
CA LEU A 214 -3.61 -13.17 13.00
C LEU A 214 -4.89 -13.22 13.84
N ASP A 215 -6.05 -13.58 13.27
CA ASP A 215 -7.30 -13.86 14.00
C ASP A 215 -7.07 -15.01 15.01
N ASP A 216 -6.41 -16.10 14.59
CA ASP A 216 -6.05 -17.22 15.48
C ASP A 216 -5.09 -16.80 16.60
N GLN A 217 -4.11 -15.95 16.28
CA GLN A 217 -3.20 -15.38 17.28
C GLN A 217 -3.92 -14.45 18.26
N GLU A 218 -4.91 -13.67 17.81
CA GLU A 218 -5.67 -12.79 18.70
C GLU A 218 -6.66 -13.55 19.58
N LEU A 219 -7.29 -14.61 19.08
CA LEU A 219 -8.08 -15.51 19.91
C LEU A 219 -7.20 -16.17 21.00
N ALA A 220 -5.93 -16.49 20.68
CA ALA A 220 -4.96 -16.91 21.68
C ALA A 220 -4.56 -15.77 22.65
N LEU A 221 -4.38 -14.53 22.18
CA LEU A 221 -4.12 -13.37 23.04
C LEU A 221 -5.30 -13.08 23.99
N ASN A 222 -6.54 -13.25 23.54
CA ASN A 222 -7.74 -13.07 24.35
C ASN A 222 -7.80 -14.11 25.49
N ARG A 223 -7.47 -15.38 25.20
CA ARG A 223 -7.32 -16.44 26.21
C ARG A 223 -6.21 -16.15 27.22
N ILE A 224 -5.10 -15.53 26.80
CA ILE A 224 -4.04 -15.10 27.73
C ILE A 224 -4.53 -13.88 28.55
N ASN A 225 -5.25 -12.92 27.94
CA ASN A 225 -5.86 -11.79 28.65
C ASN A 225 -6.84 -12.24 29.76
N THR A 226 -7.64 -13.30 29.56
CA THR A 226 -8.51 -13.84 30.62
C THR A 226 -7.70 -14.53 31.73
N GLN A 227 -6.64 -15.27 31.39
CA GLN A 227 -5.69 -15.85 32.35
C GLN A 227 -4.98 -14.77 33.18
N VAL A 228 -4.49 -13.71 32.54
CA VAL A 228 -3.86 -12.53 33.15
C VAL A 228 -4.81 -11.83 34.13
N ARG A 229 -6.10 -11.68 33.77
CA ARG A 229 -7.14 -11.15 34.68
C ARG A 229 -7.34 -12.05 35.90
N LYS A 230 -7.40 -13.38 35.70
CA LYS A 230 -7.51 -14.33 36.82
C LYS A 230 -6.30 -14.25 37.76
N ILE A 231 -5.07 -14.30 37.23
CA ILE A 231 -3.84 -14.20 38.01
C ILE A 231 -3.77 -12.89 38.80
N ARG A 232 -4.24 -11.76 38.24
CA ARG A 232 -4.34 -10.48 38.98
C ARG A 232 -5.33 -10.54 40.15
N SER A 233 -6.47 -11.20 39.97
CA SER A 233 -7.45 -11.44 41.05
C SER A 233 -6.85 -12.32 42.14
N ASP A 234 -6.21 -13.42 41.75
CA ASP A 234 -5.54 -14.35 42.66
C ASP A 234 -4.44 -13.64 43.48
N LEU A 235 -3.61 -12.82 42.83
CA LEU A 235 -2.61 -11.95 43.47
C LEU A 235 -3.22 -10.95 44.46
N SER A 236 -4.34 -10.31 44.12
CA SER A 236 -5.04 -9.40 45.04
C SER A 236 -5.52 -10.14 46.30
N SER A 237 -6.08 -11.34 46.15
CA SER A 237 -6.50 -12.17 47.27
C SER A 237 -5.33 -12.65 48.13
N LEU A 238 -4.16 -12.87 47.52
CA LEU A 238 -2.93 -13.26 48.20
C LEU A 238 -2.33 -12.10 48.98
N ASP A 239 -2.38 -10.87 48.44
CA ASP A 239 -1.95 -9.66 49.16
C ASP A 239 -2.80 -9.39 50.42
N GLU A 240 -4.11 -9.63 50.37
CA GLU A 240 -4.95 -9.53 51.56
C GLU A 240 -4.57 -10.57 52.64
N LYS A 241 -4.30 -11.83 52.24
CA LYS A 241 -3.82 -12.88 53.15
C LYS A 241 -2.48 -12.51 53.77
N VAL A 242 -1.51 -12.05 52.96
CA VAL A 242 -0.18 -11.61 53.41
C VAL A 242 -0.30 -10.43 54.40
N ARG A 243 -1.16 -9.44 54.13
CA ARG A 243 -1.44 -8.32 55.05
C ARG A 243 -2.00 -8.80 56.38
N LYS A 244 -3.00 -9.70 56.35
CA LYS A 244 -3.62 -10.28 57.56
C LYS A 244 -2.61 -11.04 58.41
N ILE A 245 -1.87 -11.96 57.81
CA ILE A 245 -0.81 -12.77 58.45
C ILE A 245 0.28 -11.88 59.04
N THR A 246 0.68 -10.81 58.34
CA THR A 246 1.64 -9.82 58.86
C THR A 246 1.10 -9.10 60.11
N SER A 247 -0.17 -8.66 60.09
CA SER A 247 -0.86 -8.07 61.26
C SER A 247 -0.87 -9.03 62.45
N ASP A 248 -1.23 -10.30 62.20
CA ASP A 248 -1.40 -11.28 63.26
C ASP A 248 -0.04 -11.72 63.86
N SER A 249 1.02 -11.77 63.03
CA SER A 249 2.41 -11.91 63.48
C SER A 249 2.81 -10.79 64.44
N ILE A 250 2.51 -9.52 64.11
CA ILE A 250 2.85 -8.35 64.96
C ILE A 250 2.13 -8.43 66.31
N LYS A 251 0.81 -8.73 66.32
CA LYS A 251 0.03 -8.90 67.56
C LYS A 251 0.61 -10.02 68.42
N LEU A 252 0.99 -11.13 67.81
CA LEU A 252 1.52 -12.29 68.52
C LEU A 252 2.92 -12.04 69.09
N GLN A 253 3.80 -11.34 68.35
CA GLN A 253 5.07 -10.84 68.85
C GLN A 253 4.90 -9.92 70.06
N GLN A 254 3.91 -9.02 70.02
CA GLN A 254 3.60 -8.14 71.15
C GLN A 254 3.11 -8.93 72.38
N GLN A 255 2.22 -9.92 72.20
CA GLN A 255 1.79 -10.81 73.29
C GLN A 255 2.95 -11.62 73.88
N ILE A 256 3.85 -12.14 73.03
CA ILE A 256 5.06 -12.86 73.46
C ILE A 256 5.93 -11.93 74.31
N ARG A 257 6.23 -10.73 73.83
CA ARG A 257 7.05 -9.75 74.56
C ARG A 257 6.48 -9.39 75.93
N VAL A 258 5.20 -9.04 76.01
CA VAL A 258 4.52 -8.73 77.29
C VAL A 258 4.59 -9.93 78.26
N THR A 259 4.48 -11.13 77.71
CA THR A 259 4.56 -12.38 78.50
C THR A 259 5.99 -12.65 78.98
N GLU A 260 7.01 -12.37 78.17
CA GLU A 260 8.43 -12.48 78.56
C GLU A 260 8.80 -11.47 79.65
N GLU A 261 8.29 -10.24 79.57
CA GLU A 261 8.47 -9.21 80.60
C GLU A 261 7.82 -9.63 81.93
N TYR A 262 6.67 -10.33 81.92
CA TYR A 262 6.07 -10.93 83.11
C TYR A 262 6.92 -12.09 83.65
N ILE A 263 7.26 -13.07 82.80
CA ILE A 263 8.04 -14.26 83.19
C ILE A 263 9.39 -13.85 83.78
N ALA A 264 10.10 -12.87 83.20
CA ALA A 264 11.37 -12.38 83.73
C ALA A 264 11.24 -11.80 85.15
N LYS A 265 10.21 -10.98 85.39
CA LYS A 265 9.89 -10.45 86.74
C LYS A 265 9.56 -11.58 87.71
N ARG A 266 8.78 -12.58 87.27
CA ARG A 266 8.34 -13.71 88.09
C ARG A 266 9.50 -14.65 88.46
N ILE A 267 10.39 -14.97 87.52
CA ILE A 267 11.63 -15.74 87.77
C ILE A 267 12.52 -14.99 88.78
N SER A 268 12.69 -13.68 88.64
CA SER A 268 13.46 -12.87 89.60
C SER A 268 12.84 -12.91 91.01
N ALA A 269 11.51 -12.85 91.11
CA ALA A 269 10.81 -13.00 92.38
C ALA A 269 11.01 -14.41 92.98
N LEU A 270 10.77 -15.47 92.20
CA LEU A 270 10.94 -16.86 92.66
C LEU A 270 12.38 -17.15 93.10
N TYR A 271 13.39 -16.62 92.41
CA TYR A 271 14.79 -16.71 92.83
C TYR A 271 15.02 -16.07 94.21
N LYS A 272 14.52 -14.85 94.42
CA LYS A 272 14.61 -14.15 95.72
C LYS A 272 13.87 -14.89 96.83
N LEU A 273 12.72 -15.51 96.53
CA LEU A 273 11.96 -16.32 97.49
C LEU A 273 12.68 -17.64 97.82
N ASN A 274 13.38 -18.25 96.85
CA ASN A 274 14.16 -19.47 97.09
C ASN A 274 15.36 -19.22 98.02
N LEU A 275 15.97 -18.03 97.96
CA LEU A 275 17.02 -17.60 98.92
C LEU A 275 16.49 -17.46 100.36
N ILE A 276 15.20 -17.16 100.53
CA ILE A 276 14.52 -17.03 101.83
C ILE A 276 13.94 -18.38 102.31
N GLY A 277 13.70 -19.30 101.37
CA GLY A 277 13.10 -20.61 101.58
C GLY A 277 11.56 -20.56 101.53
N PRO A 278 10.89 -21.35 100.67
CA PRO A 278 9.42 -21.28 100.52
C PRO A 278 8.66 -21.65 101.80
N MET A 279 9.23 -22.55 102.62
CA MET A 279 8.69 -22.89 103.94
C MET A 279 8.71 -21.70 104.91
N HIS A 280 9.62 -20.74 104.77
CA HIS A 280 9.69 -19.58 105.67
C HIS A 280 8.54 -18.59 105.44
N ILE A 281 8.03 -18.49 104.20
CA ILE A 281 6.88 -17.64 103.84
C ILE A 281 5.57 -18.18 104.43
N LEU A 282 5.44 -19.52 104.45
CA LEU A 282 4.30 -20.21 105.04
C LEU A 282 4.42 -20.26 106.57
N ALA A 283 5.61 -20.54 107.11
CA ALA A 283 5.86 -20.61 108.56
C ALA A 283 5.86 -19.24 109.28
N SER A 284 5.95 -18.13 108.53
CA SER A 284 5.78 -16.75 109.05
C SER A 284 4.33 -16.27 109.00
N ALA A 285 3.37 -17.20 109.03
CA ALA A 285 1.95 -16.87 109.17
C ALA A 285 1.58 -16.65 110.64
N ASP A 286 0.84 -15.57 110.92
CA ASP A 286 0.49 -15.19 112.30
C ASP A 286 -0.63 -16.04 112.90
N SER A 287 -1.31 -16.85 112.07
CA SER A 287 -2.38 -17.77 112.49
C SER A 287 -2.56 -18.93 111.52
N VAL A 288 -3.27 -19.98 111.97
CA VAL A 288 -3.67 -21.11 111.11
C VAL A 288 -4.54 -20.66 109.93
N TYR A 289 -5.39 -19.64 110.12
CA TYR A 289 -6.21 -19.07 109.04
C TYR A 289 -5.35 -18.38 107.99
N ASP A 290 -4.40 -17.54 108.42
CA ASP A 290 -3.44 -16.86 107.54
C ASP A 290 -2.54 -17.87 106.79
N PHE A 291 -2.08 -18.93 107.46
CA PHE A 291 -1.34 -20.03 106.82
C PHE A 291 -2.14 -20.66 105.67
N ILE A 292 -3.40 -21.02 105.93
CA ILE A 292 -4.29 -21.63 104.92
C ILE A 292 -4.56 -20.66 103.78
N TYR A 293 -4.81 -19.37 104.08
CA TYR A 293 -5.02 -18.33 103.08
C TYR A 293 -3.79 -18.13 102.19
N ARG A 294 -2.59 -17.99 102.78
CA ARG A 294 -1.31 -17.86 102.05
C ARG A 294 -1.05 -19.08 101.17
N LYS A 295 -1.36 -20.29 101.65
CA LYS A 295 -1.27 -21.53 100.85
C LYS A 295 -2.17 -21.47 99.61
N PHE A 296 -3.46 -21.23 99.78
CA PHE A 296 -4.40 -21.13 98.65
C PHE A 296 -4.04 -20.01 97.67
N ALA A 297 -3.58 -18.85 98.19
CA ALA A 297 -3.10 -17.76 97.36
C ALA A 297 -1.87 -18.17 96.54
N MET A 298 -0.90 -18.86 97.14
CA MET A 298 0.29 -19.36 96.44
C MET A 298 -0.08 -20.38 95.35
N GLU A 299 -0.94 -21.37 95.66
CA GLU A 299 -1.41 -22.39 94.71
C GLU A 299 -2.06 -21.73 93.48
N ARG A 300 -2.96 -20.75 93.70
CA ARG A 300 -3.63 -20.00 92.64
C ARG A 300 -2.68 -19.14 91.80
N ILE A 301 -1.60 -18.59 92.38
CA ILE A 301 -0.59 -17.85 91.60
C ILE A 301 0.26 -18.83 90.77
N LEU A 302 0.63 -19.99 91.32
CA LEU A 302 1.39 -21.01 90.58
C LEU A 302 0.57 -21.61 89.41
N GLU A 303 -0.73 -21.83 89.60
CA GLU A 303 -1.64 -22.22 88.52
C GLU A 303 -1.68 -21.16 87.41
N TYR A 304 -1.75 -19.88 87.78
CA TYR A 304 -1.69 -18.78 86.82
C TYR A 304 -0.33 -18.72 86.09
N ASP A 305 0.78 -18.90 86.79
CA ASP A 305 2.14 -18.95 86.20
C ASP A 305 2.25 -20.06 85.15
N ASP A 306 1.74 -21.26 85.44
CA ASP A 306 1.73 -22.39 84.50
C ASP A 306 0.88 -22.09 83.26
N GLN A 307 -0.33 -21.54 83.43
CA GLN A 307 -1.16 -21.09 82.32
C GLN A 307 -0.47 -20.02 81.45
N VAL A 308 0.29 -19.11 82.06
CA VAL A 308 1.08 -18.09 81.34
C VAL A 308 2.23 -18.72 80.56
N LEU A 309 2.97 -19.66 81.14
CA LEU A 309 4.06 -20.40 80.48
C LEU A 309 3.53 -21.27 79.33
N ALA A 310 2.41 -21.97 79.52
CA ALA A 310 1.75 -22.75 78.49
C ALA A 310 1.31 -21.86 77.31
N ARG A 311 0.68 -20.72 77.60
CA ARG A 311 0.27 -19.72 76.59
C ARG A 311 1.47 -19.13 75.85
N HIS A 312 2.58 -18.84 76.55
CA HIS A 312 3.82 -18.35 75.94
C HIS A 312 4.41 -19.35 74.93
N LYS A 313 4.51 -20.61 75.34
CA LYS A 313 5.00 -21.72 74.50
C LYS A 313 4.13 -21.88 73.24
N GLU A 314 2.81 -21.87 73.41
CA GLU A 314 1.86 -21.98 72.30
C GLU A 314 1.91 -20.75 71.38
N ASN A 315 2.05 -19.54 71.92
CA ASN A 315 2.21 -18.33 71.14
C ASN A 315 3.51 -18.34 70.32
N LYS A 316 4.64 -18.79 70.88
CA LYS A 316 5.89 -18.98 70.13
C LYS A 316 5.76 -20.01 69.00
N LYS A 317 5.07 -21.13 69.26
CA LYS A 317 4.78 -22.15 68.24
C LYS A 317 3.91 -21.57 67.10
N LYS A 318 2.85 -20.85 67.43
CA LYS A 318 1.99 -20.14 66.47
C LYS A 318 2.78 -19.11 65.66
N LEU A 319 3.68 -18.34 66.29
CA LEU A 319 4.49 -17.35 65.58
C LEU A 319 5.42 -18.00 64.55
N ALA A 320 6.08 -19.12 64.91
CA ALA A 320 6.92 -19.86 63.97
C ALA A 320 6.12 -20.38 62.76
N MET A 321 4.90 -20.88 62.98
CA MET A 321 4.01 -21.32 61.92
C MET A 321 3.57 -20.16 61.01
N VAL A 322 3.08 -19.06 61.61
CA VAL A 322 2.65 -17.84 60.90
C VAL A 322 3.78 -17.23 60.05
N LEU A 323 5.02 -17.24 60.54
CA LEU A 323 6.18 -16.76 59.79
C LEU A 323 6.57 -17.70 58.62
N GLY A 324 6.41 -19.02 58.78
CA GLY A 324 6.59 -19.99 57.70
C GLY A 324 5.54 -19.83 56.60
N ASP A 325 4.27 -19.68 56.98
CA ASP A 325 3.16 -19.45 56.04
C ASP A 325 3.34 -18.11 55.29
N LEU A 326 3.83 -17.07 55.98
CA LEU A 326 4.13 -15.77 55.38
C LEU A 326 5.24 -15.84 54.33
N ASP A 327 6.31 -16.58 54.60
CA ASP A 327 7.42 -16.79 53.67
C ASP A 327 6.98 -17.59 52.44
N ASN A 328 6.19 -18.66 52.64
CA ASN A 328 5.60 -19.44 51.56
C ASN A 328 4.68 -18.60 50.65
N GLN A 329 3.77 -17.81 51.22
CA GLN A 329 2.88 -16.93 50.44
C GLN A 329 3.65 -15.82 49.70
N LYS A 330 4.72 -15.27 50.28
CA LYS A 330 5.58 -14.30 49.59
C LYS A 330 6.32 -14.92 48.41
N LYS A 331 6.82 -16.16 48.55
CA LYS A 331 7.46 -16.90 47.45
C LYS A 331 6.47 -17.19 46.31
N GLU A 332 5.28 -17.68 46.65
CA GLU A 332 4.19 -17.90 45.69
C GLU A 332 3.83 -16.61 44.93
N LYS A 333 3.67 -15.50 45.66
CA LYS A 333 3.41 -14.18 45.07
C LYS A 333 4.47 -13.79 44.03
N VAL A 334 5.75 -13.87 44.39
CA VAL A 334 6.86 -13.48 43.50
C VAL A 334 6.90 -14.33 42.23
N ILE A 335 6.59 -15.63 42.33
CA ILE A 335 6.50 -16.52 41.16
C ILE A 335 5.36 -16.09 40.23
N LEU A 336 4.16 -15.85 40.79
CA LEU A 336 2.98 -15.40 40.05
C LEU A 336 3.21 -14.03 39.37
N GLU A 337 3.84 -13.07 40.05
CA GLU A 337 4.20 -11.77 39.47
C GLU A 337 5.21 -11.90 38.32
N SER A 338 6.22 -12.77 38.48
CA SER A 338 7.18 -13.11 37.42
C SER A 338 6.48 -13.66 36.18
N ASP A 339 5.59 -14.63 36.35
CA ASP A 339 4.94 -15.32 35.23
C ASP A 339 3.89 -14.43 34.55
N LEU A 340 3.18 -13.61 35.32
CA LEU A 340 2.32 -12.54 34.80
C LEU A 340 3.10 -11.56 33.91
N SER A 341 4.27 -11.11 34.37
CA SER A 341 5.14 -10.20 33.63
C SER A 341 5.62 -10.82 32.30
N LYS A 342 6.09 -12.08 32.33
CA LYS A 342 6.49 -12.82 31.12
C LYS A 342 5.34 -12.96 30.11
N GLN A 343 4.12 -13.30 30.57
CA GLN A 343 2.95 -13.41 29.69
C GLN A 343 2.63 -12.07 29.01
N VAL A 344 2.61 -10.97 29.77
CA VAL A 344 2.37 -9.62 29.23
C VAL A 344 3.46 -9.20 28.23
N GLN A 345 4.73 -9.52 28.48
CA GLN A 345 5.83 -9.25 27.56
C GLN A 345 5.70 -10.04 26.24
N ILE A 346 5.36 -11.34 26.32
CA ILE A 346 5.14 -12.17 25.13
C ILE A 346 3.94 -11.65 24.32
N MET A 347 2.86 -11.23 24.98
CA MET A 347 1.69 -10.66 24.31
C MET A 347 2.00 -9.35 23.59
N THR A 348 2.71 -8.42 24.25
CA THR A 348 3.07 -7.13 23.64
C THR A 348 4.01 -7.30 22.44
N GLN A 349 4.98 -8.22 22.52
CA GLN A 349 5.83 -8.58 21.36
C GLN A 349 5.02 -9.16 20.19
N LYS A 350 4.06 -10.05 20.45
CA LYS A 350 3.17 -10.60 19.41
C LYS A 350 2.33 -9.50 18.76
N ARG A 351 1.71 -8.61 19.55
CA ARG A 351 0.93 -7.47 19.05
C ARG A 351 1.79 -6.51 18.18
N SER A 352 3.04 -6.24 18.56
CA SER A 352 3.94 -5.40 17.74
C SER A 352 4.23 -6.05 16.39
N ARG A 353 4.69 -7.31 16.38
CA ARG A 353 5.01 -8.04 15.14
C ARG A 353 3.81 -8.12 14.18
N LYS A 354 2.59 -8.30 14.70
CA LYS A 354 1.34 -8.21 13.91
C LYS A 354 1.23 -6.85 13.20
N LYS A 355 1.40 -5.76 13.93
CA LYS A 355 1.25 -4.39 13.42
C LYS A 355 2.27 -4.08 12.32
N ASP A 356 3.52 -4.51 12.53
CA ASP A 356 4.60 -4.30 11.56
C ASP A 356 4.34 -5.09 10.26
N LEU A 357 3.99 -6.39 10.38
CA LEU A 357 3.69 -7.24 9.21
C LEU A 357 2.50 -6.74 8.38
N LEU A 358 1.41 -6.32 9.02
CA LEU A 358 0.24 -5.76 8.32
C LEU A 358 0.59 -4.46 7.59
N LYS A 359 1.38 -3.58 8.22
CA LYS A 359 1.83 -2.33 7.61
C LYS A 359 2.69 -2.59 6.37
N ASP A 360 3.58 -3.58 6.41
CA ASP A 360 4.41 -3.95 5.26
C ASP A 360 3.60 -4.47 4.07
N ILE A 361 2.54 -5.25 4.33
CA ILE A 361 1.62 -5.76 3.29
C ILE A 361 0.81 -4.60 2.68
N GLN A 362 0.25 -3.73 3.51
CA GLN A 362 -0.48 -2.54 3.05
C GLN A 362 0.42 -1.61 2.21
N ASN A 363 1.68 -1.40 2.61
CA ASN A 363 2.65 -0.64 1.83
C ASN A 363 2.89 -1.28 0.45
N LYS A 364 3.11 -2.61 0.37
CA LYS A 364 3.26 -3.31 -0.92
C LYS A 364 2.02 -3.13 -1.81
N LYS A 365 0.83 -3.34 -1.25
CA LYS A 365 -0.46 -3.23 -1.97
C LYS A 365 -0.69 -1.80 -2.52
N THR A 366 -0.36 -0.77 -1.75
CA THR A 366 -0.47 0.63 -2.21
C THR A 366 0.53 0.97 -3.33
N LEU A 367 1.73 0.38 -3.34
CA LEU A 367 2.71 0.53 -4.42
C LEU A 367 2.25 -0.15 -5.72
N GLU A 368 1.66 -1.34 -5.66
CA GLU A 368 1.13 -2.02 -6.84
C GLU A 368 -0.08 -1.28 -7.43
N LEU A 369 -0.98 -0.76 -6.58
CA LEU A 369 -2.07 0.11 -7.02
C LEU A 369 -1.55 1.41 -7.68
N ALA A 370 -0.39 1.92 -7.25
CA ALA A 370 0.29 3.05 -7.88
C ALA A 370 0.77 2.75 -9.30
N ALA A 371 1.35 1.56 -9.50
CA ALA A 371 1.72 1.09 -10.82
C ALA A 371 0.49 1.03 -11.74
N ILE A 372 -0.61 0.41 -11.27
CA ILE A 372 -1.85 0.28 -12.07
C ILE A 372 -2.46 1.63 -12.44
N ASP A 373 -2.54 2.59 -11.52
CA ASP A 373 -3.11 3.91 -11.82
C ASP A 373 -2.24 4.71 -12.80
N SER A 374 -0.91 4.67 -12.65
CA SER A 374 -0.01 5.29 -13.65
C SER A 374 -0.14 4.63 -15.03
N LEU A 375 -0.29 3.31 -15.09
CA LEU A 375 -0.55 2.56 -16.33
C LEU A 375 -1.94 2.87 -16.92
N LYS A 376 -2.98 3.03 -16.10
CA LYS A 376 -4.33 3.42 -16.54
C LYS A 376 -4.39 4.85 -17.04
N GLN A 377 -3.65 5.77 -16.44
CA GLN A 377 -3.49 7.14 -16.95
C GLN A 377 -2.73 7.16 -18.28
N ALA A 378 -1.68 6.34 -18.42
CA ALA A 378 -0.98 6.16 -19.70
C ALA A 378 -1.88 5.52 -20.77
N ALA A 379 -2.69 4.52 -20.42
CA ALA A 379 -3.70 3.93 -21.31
C ALA A 379 -4.75 4.95 -21.74
N GLN A 380 -5.31 5.73 -20.80
CA GLN A 380 -6.28 6.79 -21.12
C GLN A 380 -5.69 7.89 -22.01
N ALA A 381 -4.42 8.24 -21.86
CA ALA A 381 -3.75 9.18 -22.77
C ALA A 381 -3.57 8.58 -24.18
N LEU A 382 -3.25 7.29 -24.28
CA LEU A 382 -3.26 6.56 -25.56
C LEU A 382 -4.67 6.53 -26.17
N ASP A 383 -5.69 6.17 -25.39
CA ASP A 383 -7.09 6.07 -25.83
C ASP A 383 -7.64 7.43 -26.26
N GLN A 384 -7.28 8.52 -25.57
CA GLN A 384 -7.60 9.87 -26.04
C GLN A 384 -6.92 10.22 -27.36
N THR A 385 -5.68 9.75 -27.57
CA THR A 385 -4.97 9.89 -28.84
C THR A 385 -5.65 9.07 -29.96
N ILE A 386 -6.28 7.94 -29.62
CA ILE A 386 -7.09 7.13 -30.55
C ILE A 386 -8.48 7.76 -30.79
N LEU A 387 -9.13 8.30 -29.76
CA LEU A 387 -10.45 8.95 -29.83
C LEU A 387 -10.40 10.32 -30.50
N SER A 388 -9.27 11.03 -30.46
CA SER A 388 -9.03 12.18 -31.35
C SER A 388 -8.99 11.80 -32.84
N LEU A 389 -9.05 10.49 -33.16
CA LEU A 389 -9.18 9.98 -34.53
C LEU A 389 -10.58 9.41 -34.84
N HIS A 390 -11.48 9.15 -33.86
CA HIS A 390 -12.82 8.56 -34.08
C HIS A 390 -13.85 8.96 -32.97
N VAL A 391 -15.09 9.32 -33.35
CA VAL A 391 -16.14 9.88 -32.45
C VAL A 391 -17.25 8.86 -32.08
N GLU A 392 -17.77 8.91 -30.84
CA GLU A 392 -18.67 7.91 -30.22
C GLU A 392 -20.08 8.43 -29.75
N PRO A 393 -21.04 7.54 -29.39
CA PRO A 393 -22.48 7.84 -29.15
C PRO A 393 -22.94 7.96 -27.66
N ARG A 394 -24.27 8.09 -27.41
CA ARG A 394 -24.89 8.41 -26.09
C ARG A 394 -25.73 7.28 -25.43
N LYS A 395 -25.88 7.33 -24.08
CA LYS A 395 -26.63 6.38 -23.20
C LYS A 395 -27.85 7.00 -22.46
N LYS A 396 -28.71 6.12 -21.88
CA LYS A 396 -29.93 6.40 -21.05
C LYS A 396 -29.68 6.28 -19.53
N THR A 397 -30.58 6.77 -18.67
CA THR A 397 -30.59 6.59 -17.18
C THR A 397 -32.01 6.43 -16.55
N THR A 398 -32.10 6.16 -15.23
CA THR A 398 -33.24 5.57 -14.47
C THR A 398 -33.64 6.34 -13.17
N ARG A 399 -34.62 5.87 -12.35
CA ARG A 399 -34.99 6.45 -11.01
C ARG A 399 -35.68 5.46 -10.01
N LYS A 400 -35.78 5.80 -8.70
CA LYS A 400 -36.30 5.00 -7.54
C LYS A 400 -37.07 5.84 -6.44
N PRO A 401 -37.90 5.23 -5.53
CA PRO A 401 -38.54 5.85 -4.33
C PRO A 401 -38.20 5.20 -2.92
N LYS A 402 -38.97 5.47 -1.83
CA LYS A 402 -38.72 5.20 -0.34
C LYS A 402 -39.96 4.61 0.42
N SER A 403 -40.04 4.38 1.76
CA SER A 403 -39.20 3.69 2.81
C SER A 403 -39.67 3.95 4.30
N PRO A 404 -40.06 2.96 5.15
CA PRO A 404 -40.34 3.10 6.62
C PRO A 404 -39.26 2.50 7.57
N PHE A 405 -39.60 2.20 8.85
CA PHE A 405 -38.76 2.22 10.11
C PHE A 405 -38.32 3.62 10.56
N ASN A 406 -38.73 4.62 9.79
CA ASN A 406 -38.00 5.86 9.60
C ASN A 406 -38.20 6.90 10.73
N GLU A 407 -38.67 6.49 11.91
CA GLU A 407 -39.19 7.38 12.98
C GLU A 407 -38.22 7.61 14.15
N PHE A 408 -37.49 6.58 14.63
CA PHE A 408 -36.39 6.74 15.61
C PHE A 408 -35.05 7.17 14.96
N LYS A 409 -35.14 7.67 13.74
CA LYS A 409 -34.04 7.97 12.86
C LYS A 409 -33.43 9.33 13.22
N GLY A 410 -32.37 9.31 14.04
CA GLY A 410 -31.64 10.49 14.51
C GLY A 410 -31.87 10.82 15.99
N LEU A 411 -32.30 9.83 16.79
CA LEU A 411 -32.61 9.99 18.22
C LEU A 411 -31.80 9.07 19.15
N LEU A 412 -31.02 8.12 18.62
CA LEU A 412 -30.20 7.23 19.45
C LEU A 412 -28.95 7.97 19.97
N LYS A 413 -28.54 7.70 21.21
CA LYS A 413 -27.28 8.21 21.76
C LYS A 413 -26.07 7.53 21.13
N MET A 414 -24.94 8.24 21.09
CA MET A 414 -23.64 7.67 20.72
C MET A 414 -23.27 6.49 21.66
N PRO A 415 -22.91 5.31 21.13
CA PRO A 415 -22.58 4.13 21.95
C PRO A 415 -21.26 4.25 22.73
N VAL A 416 -20.44 5.26 22.40
CA VAL A 416 -19.21 5.59 23.13
C VAL A 416 -18.87 7.06 22.92
N LYS A 417 -18.23 7.69 23.91
CA LYS A 417 -17.69 9.05 23.79
C LYS A 417 -16.44 9.00 22.90
N GLY A 418 -16.56 9.49 21.68
CA GLY A 418 -15.47 9.42 20.72
C GLY A 418 -15.74 10.18 19.43
N LYS A 419 -14.78 10.14 18.50
CA LYS A 419 -14.87 10.80 17.19
C LYS A 419 -15.00 9.75 16.10
N ILE A 420 -15.99 9.90 15.21
CA ILE A 420 -16.15 9.02 14.05
C ILE A 420 -14.95 9.21 13.12
N ILE A 421 -14.24 8.12 12.82
CA ILE A 421 -13.08 8.10 11.92
C ILE A 421 -13.38 7.39 10.60
N SER A 422 -14.38 6.50 10.58
CA SER A 422 -14.79 5.76 9.40
C SER A 422 -16.31 5.80 9.26
N PHE A 423 -16.78 6.10 8.04
CA PHE A 423 -18.19 6.23 7.71
C PHE A 423 -18.73 4.99 6.99
N PHE A 424 -20.04 4.76 7.12
CA PHE A 424 -20.79 3.72 6.43
C PHE A 424 -20.90 3.99 4.92
N GLY A 425 -20.96 2.92 4.13
CA GLY A 425 -21.27 2.95 2.70
C GLY A 425 -20.03 2.85 1.81
N PRO A 426 -20.13 3.28 0.53
CA PRO A 426 -19.02 3.20 -0.40
C PRO A 426 -17.92 4.20 -0.02
N TYR A 427 -16.68 3.71 0.07
CA TYR A 427 -15.50 4.53 0.32
C TYR A 427 -14.39 4.22 -0.70
N GLN A 428 -13.54 5.21 -0.92
CA GLN A 428 -12.36 5.11 -1.77
C GLN A 428 -11.13 5.37 -0.90
N GLU A 429 -10.27 4.36 -0.77
CA GLU A 429 -9.07 4.42 0.08
C GLU A 429 -7.80 4.29 -0.75
N GLY A 430 -6.77 5.04 -0.36
CA GLY A 430 -5.59 5.27 -1.18
C GLY A 430 -5.87 6.15 -2.41
N LYS A 431 -4.79 6.49 -3.13
CA LYS A 431 -4.82 7.40 -4.29
C LYS A 431 -5.57 6.80 -5.51
N TYR A 432 -6.00 5.54 -5.42
CA TYR A 432 -6.33 4.65 -6.55
C TYR A 432 -7.80 4.26 -6.64
N LYS A 433 -8.66 4.86 -5.81
CA LYS A 433 -10.12 4.87 -5.94
C LYS A 433 -10.80 3.50 -6.10
N VAL A 434 -10.22 2.44 -5.52
CA VAL A 434 -10.90 1.14 -5.41
C VAL A 434 -12.17 1.33 -4.57
N LEU A 435 -13.31 0.91 -5.11
CA LEU A 435 -14.61 1.11 -4.48
C LEU A 435 -14.88 -0.01 -3.46
N ASN A 436 -14.56 0.26 -2.20
CA ASN A 436 -14.87 -0.64 -1.09
C ASN A 436 -16.17 -0.22 -0.40
N TYR A 437 -16.77 -1.09 0.43
CA TYR A 437 -18.00 -0.81 1.17
C TYR A 437 -17.82 -1.08 2.66
N ARG A 438 -18.27 -0.17 3.52
CA ARG A 438 -18.30 -0.32 5.00
C ARG A 438 -19.73 -0.54 5.47
N SER A 439 -19.96 -1.64 6.18
CA SER A 439 -21.27 -2.02 6.75
C SER A 439 -21.59 -1.31 8.08
N GLY A 440 -20.63 -0.58 8.65
CA GLY A 440 -20.76 0.17 9.88
C GLY A 440 -19.96 1.47 9.89
N ILE A 441 -19.83 2.05 11.08
CA ILE A 441 -18.93 3.18 11.38
C ILE A 441 -17.86 2.74 12.39
N GLU A 442 -16.72 3.43 12.39
CA GLU A 442 -15.72 3.31 13.46
C GLU A 442 -15.68 4.60 14.27
N ILE A 443 -15.79 4.48 15.59
CA ILE A 443 -15.74 5.58 16.56
C ILE A 443 -14.44 5.46 17.34
N LYS A 444 -13.51 6.40 17.14
CA LYS A 444 -12.25 6.45 17.88
C LYS A 444 -12.48 6.97 19.29
N ALA A 445 -12.09 6.16 20.28
CA ALA A 445 -12.17 6.43 21.71
C ALA A 445 -10.92 5.87 22.40
N GLU A 446 -10.70 6.21 23.67
CA GLU A 446 -9.57 5.67 24.42
C GLU A 446 -9.78 4.20 24.80
N ARG A 447 -8.68 3.44 24.91
CA ARG A 447 -8.76 2.03 25.30
C ARG A 447 -9.24 1.93 26.74
N GLY A 448 -10.31 1.17 26.97
CA GLY A 448 -10.99 1.08 28.25
C GLY A 448 -12.21 2.00 28.40
N GLU A 449 -12.48 2.91 27.46
CA GLU A 449 -13.69 3.74 27.49
C GLU A 449 -14.95 2.84 27.47
N PRO A 450 -15.96 3.07 28.32
CA PRO A 450 -17.16 2.24 28.37
C PRO A 450 -17.98 2.33 27.08
N ILE A 451 -18.33 1.17 26.53
CA ILE A 451 -19.29 1.01 25.43
C ILE A 451 -20.67 0.78 26.05
N GLN A 452 -21.64 1.58 25.63
CA GLN A 452 -23.02 1.55 26.10
C GLN A 452 -23.98 1.02 25.02
N ALA A 453 -25.01 0.30 25.44
CA ALA A 453 -26.08 -0.12 24.54
C ALA A 453 -26.90 1.10 24.08
N VAL A 454 -27.10 1.28 22.77
CA VAL A 454 -27.85 2.45 22.25
C VAL A 454 -29.36 2.37 22.50
N HIS A 455 -29.87 1.18 22.82
CA HIS A 455 -31.27 0.89 23.13
C HIS A 455 -31.35 -0.40 23.97
N SER A 456 -32.44 -0.60 24.72
CA SER A 456 -32.66 -1.85 25.45
C SER A 456 -32.94 -3.04 24.51
N GLY A 457 -32.63 -4.26 24.96
CA GLY A 457 -32.75 -5.46 24.12
C GLY A 457 -32.18 -6.73 24.76
N ILE A 458 -32.05 -7.79 23.95
CA ILE A 458 -31.51 -9.09 24.37
C ILE A 458 -30.21 -9.39 23.61
N VAL A 459 -29.18 -9.82 24.32
CA VAL A 459 -27.88 -10.17 23.73
C VAL A 459 -27.98 -11.51 22.96
N LEU A 460 -27.97 -11.46 21.63
CA LEU A 460 -27.97 -12.65 20.77
C LEU A 460 -26.59 -13.32 20.67
N TYR A 461 -25.54 -12.51 20.77
CA TYR A 461 -24.16 -12.96 20.65
C TYR A 461 -23.26 -12.11 21.55
N SER A 462 -22.33 -12.76 22.25
CA SER A 462 -21.23 -12.14 22.97
C SER A 462 -20.04 -13.10 22.94
N GLY A 463 -18.93 -12.70 22.33
CA GLY A 463 -17.76 -13.56 22.16
C GLY A 463 -16.78 -13.09 21.09
N TRP A 464 -15.82 -13.95 20.75
CA TRP A 464 -14.83 -13.69 19.70
C TRP A 464 -15.38 -14.03 18.31
N PHE A 465 -15.50 -13.04 17.45
CA PHE A 465 -15.90 -13.20 16.05
C PHE A 465 -14.76 -12.79 15.10
N LYS A 466 -14.50 -13.64 14.12
CA LYS A 466 -13.36 -13.50 13.19
C LYS A 466 -13.39 -12.14 12.47
N SER A 467 -12.26 -11.44 12.43
CA SER A 467 -12.11 -10.10 11.84
C SER A 467 -12.89 -8.95 12.52
N TYR A 468 -13.73 -9.23 13.52
CA TYR A 468 -14.45 -8.23 14.34
C TYR A 468 -13.92 -8.20 15.79
N GLY A 469 -13.16 -9.22 16.22
CA GLY A 469 -12.57 -9.31 17.55
C GLY A 469 -13.60 -9.72 18.60
N ASN A 470 -13.51 -9.14 19.80
CA ASN A 470 -14.61 -9.28 20.76
C ASN A 470 -15.81 -8.48 20.26
N MET A 471 -16.92 -9.19 20.03
CA MET A 471 -18.12 -8.66 19.44
C MET A 471 -19.35 -8.99 20.27
N MET A 472 -20.28 -8.04 20.36
CA MET A 472 -21.61 -8.22 20.91
C MET A 472 -22.68 -7.85 19.88
N ILE A 473 -23.76 -8.62 19.81
CA ILE A 473 -24.96 -8.30 19.01
C ILE A 473 -26.16 -8.29 19.95
N ILE A 474 -26.92 -7.19 19.92
CA ILE A 474 -28.16 -7.00 20.68
C ILE A 474 -29.33 -6.95 19.70
N ASP A 475 -30.40 -7.70 19.99
CA ASP A 475 -31.71 -7.63 19.32
C ASP A 475 -32.62 -6.67 20.09
N HIS A 476 -33.19 -5.70 19.38
CA HIS A 476 -34.08 -4.68 19.92
C HIS A 476 -35.56 -4.92 19.56
N GLY A 477 -35.88 -6.06 18.94
CA GLY A 477 -37.19 -6.35 18.37
C GLY A 477 -37.34 -5.88 16.92
N GLU A 478 -38.46 -6.23 16.28
CA GLU A 478 -38.82 -5.88 14.89
C GLU A 478 -37.74 -6.18 13.81
N HIS A 479 -36.82 -7.10 14.11
CA HIS A 479 -35.62 -7.43 13.31
C HIS A 479 -34.56 -6.32 13.26
N TYR A 480 -34.45 -5.50 14.31
CA TYR A 480 -33.34 -4.56 14.51
C TYR A 480 -32.25 -5.14 15.39
N TYR A 481 -31.03 -5.04 14.87
CA TYR A 481 -29.85 -5.51 15.55
C TYR A 481 -28.81 -4.39 15.61
N THR A 482 -28.18 -4.21 16.77
CA THR A 482 -26.96 -3.42 16.86
C THR A 482 -25.76 -4.30 17.15
N LEU A 483 -24.64 -3.97 16.51
CA LEU A 483 -23.39 -4.74 16.57
C LEU A 483 -22.30 -3.82 17.11
N TYR A 484 -21.58 -4.30 18.13
CA TYR A 484 -20.47 -3.62 18.79
C TYR A 484 -19.26 -4.53 18.70
N ALA A 485 -18.16 -4.05 18.12
CA ALA A 485 -16.97 -4.85 17.87
C ALA A 485 -15.66 -4.10 18.21
N HIS A 486 -14.54 -4.80 18.14
CA HIS A 486 -13.21 -4.38 18.60
C HIS A 486 -13.07 -4.14 20.12
N ALA A 487 -13.99 -4.65 20.94
CA ALA A 487 -13.96 -4.48 22.39
C ALA A 487 -12.72 -5.12 23.06
N GLU A 488 -12.24 -4.58 24.18
CA GLU A 488 -11.24 -5.25 25.02
C GLU A 488 -11.89 -6.33 25.87
N GLU A 489 -13.05 -6.01 26.45
CA GLU A 489 -13.78 -6.83 27.39
C GLU A 489 -15.30 -6.69 27.15
N LEU A 490 -16.02 -7.81 27.26
CA LEU A 490 -17.48 -7.88 27.17
C LEU A 490 -18.02 -8.24 28.56
N PHE A 491 -19.01 -7.49 29.05
CA PHE A 491 -19.57 -7.64 30.40
C PHE A 491 -20.89 -8.43 30.43
N LYS A 492 -21.48 -8.70 29.27
CA LYS A 492 -22.75 -9.42 29.12
C LYS A 492 -22.56 -10.72 28.34
N SER A 493 -23.37 -11.71 28.67
CA SER A 493 -23.41 -13.04 28.04
C SER A 493 -24.59 -13.15 27.07
N LYS A 494 -24.56 -14.17 26.21
CA LYS A 494 -25.70 -14.48 25.33
C LYS A 494 -26.93 -14.84 26.18
N GLY A 495 -28.06 -14.20 25.88
CA GLY A 495 -29.33 -14.36 26.59
C GLY A 495 -29.57 -13.33 27.68
N ASP A 496 -28.56 -12.53 28.05
CA ASP A 496 -28.74 -11.44 29.00
C ASP A 496 -29.64 -10.35 28.39
N TYR A 497 -30.53 -9.79 29.22
CA TYR A 497 -31.21 -8.55 28.91
C TYR A 497 -30.31 -7.36 29.25
N VAL A 498 -30.41 -6.31 28.44
CA VAL A 498 -29.66 -5.06 28.61
C VAL A 498 -30.58 -3.85 28.47
N GLU A 499 -30.34 -2.85 29.31
CA GLU A 499 -31.06 -1.58 29.24
C GLU A 499 -30.37 -0.58 28.29
N ALA A 500 -31.13 0.43 27.84
CA ALA A 500 -30.53 1.55 27.12
C ALA A 500 -29.50 2.27 28.02
N GLU A 501 -28.38 2.68 27.44
CA GLU A 501 -27.24 3.31 28.12
C GLU A 501 -26.48 2.42 29.13
N GLU A 502 -26.86 1.14 29.28
CA GLU A 502 -26.12 0.21 30.11
C GLU A 502 -24.72 -0.08 29.54
N VAL A 503 -23.70 -0.12 30.39
CA VAL A 503 -22.32 -0.44 29.99
C VAL A 503 -22.19 -1.93 29.71
N ILE A 504 -22.02 -2.28 28.43
CA ILE A 504 -21.99 -3.67 27.94
C ILE A 504 -20.58 -4.19 27.65
N ALA A 505 -19.62 -3.29 27.41
CA ALA A 505 -18.25 -3.62 27.04
C ALA A 505 -17.29 -2.43 27.30
N THR A 506 -16.00 -2.60 27.04
CA THR A 506 -15.03 -1.50 26.95
C THR A 506 -14.30 -1.49 25.61
N VAL A 507 -13.96 -0.29 25.12
CA VAL A 507 -13.21 -0.11 23.87
C VAL A 507 -11.85 -0.78 23.94
N GLY A 508 -11.54 -1.57 22.91
CA GLY A 508 -10.26 -2.26 22.75
C GLY A 508 -9.60 -1.93 21.43
N ASP A 509 -8.67 -2.80 21.05
CA ASP A 509 -8.00 -2.84 19.75
C ASP A 509 -8.12 -4.24 19.09
N THR A 510 -9.09 -5.06 19.53
CA THR A 510 -9.17 -6.48 19.11
C THR A 510 -9.62 -6.61 17.66
N ALA A 511 -8.81 -7.23 16.81
CA ALA A 511 -8.99 -7.28 15.34
C ALA A 511 -9.06 -5.90 14.64
N SER A 512 -8.80 -4.78 15.34
CA SER A 512 -8.79 -3.44 14.74
C SER A 512 -7.44 -3.13 14.09
N MET A 513 -7.48 -2.50 12.90
CA MET A 513 -6.28 -2.08 12.18
C MET A 513 -5.88 -0.62 12.45
N THR A 514 -6.83 0.23 12.86
CA THR A 514 -6.63 1.69 13.02
C THR A 514 -6.34 2.12 14.47
N GLY A 515 -6.31 1.18 15.40
CA GLY A 515 -6.00 1.38 16.82
C GLY A 515 -7.24 1.23 17.70
N SER A 516 -7.26 1.87 18.87
CA SER A 516 -8.40 1.77 19.77
C SER A 516 -9.62 2.51 19.22
N ASN A 517 -10.69 1.75 18.96
CA ASN A 517 -11.95 2.22 18.41
C ASN A 517 -13.08 1.24 18.75
N LEU A 518 -14.31 1.71 18.62
CA LEU A 518 -15.51 0.88 18.55
C LEU A 518 -15.92 0.78 17.07
N TYR A 519 -16.09 -0.44 16.57
CA TYR A 519 -16.82 -0.66 15.31
C TYR A 519 -18.30 -0.89 15.63
N PHE A 520 -19.18 -0.13 14.97
CA PHE A 520 -20.61 -0.09 15.26
C PHE A 520 -21.47 -0.24 13.99
N GLU A 521 -22.44 -1.16 14.00
CA GLU A 521 -23.46 -1.29 12.96
C GLU A 521 -24.87 -1.23 13.52
N VAL A 522 -25.80 -0.78 12.68
CA VAL A 522 -27.24 -1.00 12.85
C VAL A 522 -27.70 -1.84 11.66
N ARG A 523 -28.44 -2.93 11.91
CA ARG A 523 -29.01 -3.79 10.87
C ARG A 523 -30.52 -3.87 10.98
N HIS A 524 -31.19 -4.07 9.85
CA HIS A 524 -32.62 -4.38 9.76
C HIS A 524 -32.83 -5.59 8.86
N ARG A 525 -33.50 -6.64 9.36
CA ARG A 525 -33.73 -7.90 8.61
C ARG A 525 -32.44 -8.50 8.02
N GLY A 526 -31.31 -8.29 8.69
CA GLY A 526 -29.98 -8.75 8.27
C GLY A 526 -29.17 -7.76 7.42
N GLU A 527 -29.81 -6.79 6.77
CA GLU A 527 -29.15 -5.78 5.93
C GLU A 527 -28.53 -4.64 6.78
N PRO A 528 -27.28 -4.23 6.52
CA PRO A 528 -26.64 -3.13 7.25
C PRO A 528 -27.16 -1.77 6.79
N MET A 529 -27.51 -0.92 7.76
CA MET A 529 -28.02 0.44 7.57
C MET A 529 -27.01 1.47 8.04
N ASN A 530 -27.06 2.69 7.48
CA ASN A 530 -26.17 3.78 7.90
C ASN A 530 -26.41 4.15 9.38
N PRO A 531 -25.48 3.87 10.31
CA PRO A 531 -25.65 4.12 11.74
C PRO A 531 -25.82 5.62 12.05
N LEU A 532 -25.19 6.51 11.28
CA LEU A 532 -25.35 7.96 11.42
C LEU A 532 -26.77 8.46 11.16
N SER A 533 -27.61 7.67 10.48
CA SER A 533 -29.02 8.04 10.35
C SER A 533 -29.84 7.70 11.60
N TRP A 534 -29.28 6.94 12.54
CA TRP A 534 -29.93 6.54 13.80
C TRP A 534 -29.46 7.37 14.98
N LEU A 535 -28.16 7.66 15.02
CA LEU A 535 -27.50 8.46 16.05
C LEU A 535 -27.92 9.93 15.94
N GLY A 536 -28.27 10.54 17.07
CA GLY A 536 -28.58 11.97 17.17
C GLY A 536 -27.35 12.80 17.49
N ASP A 537 -27.38 14.07 17.10
CA ASP A 537 -26.37 15.05 17.49
C ASP A 537 -26.52 15.38 18.99
N SER A 538 -25.54 14.97 19.81
CA SER A 538 -25.46 15.21 21.25
C SER A 538 -24.19 15.95 21.64
#